data_AF-A0AAI8TRK4-F1
#
_entry.id   AF-A0AAI8TRK4-F1
#
_cell.length_a   1.000
_cell.length_b   1.000
_cell.length_c   1.000
_cell.angle_alpha   90.00
_cell.angle_beta   90.00
_cell.angle_gamma   90.00
#
_symmetry.space_group_name_H-M   'P 1'
#
loop_
_entity.id
_entity.type
_entity.pdbx_description
1 polymer ?
#
loop_
_entity_poly.entity_id
_entity_poly.type
_entity_poly.pdbx_seq_one_letter_code
_entity_poly.pdbx_strand_id
1 'polypeptide(L)'
;MKKLVVFGGTVVAAGAAMSAALVGAGVAVAAPDVVGQTYSDAATAIEDDGGTPKIAVTVGSKLSQSDCIVTNAWNAPTFEHTGGVVMVSLNCDGDHATATTPGASVASPAGREAKAAADEAQAAQEQELAEVSTPDE
;
A
#
# COMPACT_ATOMS: atom_id res chain seq x y z
N MET A 1 46.74 -22.73 22.30
CA MET A 1 47.44 -22.37 23.56
C MET A 1 47.80 -20.90 23.50
N LYS A 2 47.46 -20.14 24.54
CA LYS A 2 47.60 -18.68 24.64
C LYS A 2 49.07 -18.25 24.58
N LYS A 3 49.38 -17.16 23.86
CA LYS A 3 50.44 -16.24 24.26
C LYS A 3 49.95 -14.80 24.13
N LEU A 4 49.64 -14.25 25.30
CA LEU A 4 49.41 -12.84 25.58
C LEU A 4 50.69 -12.05 25.31
N VAL A 5 50.56 -10.92 24.63
CA VAL A 5 51.55 -9.85 24.70
C VAL A 5 50.84 -8.63 25.25
N VAL A 6 51.14 -8.33 26.51
CA VAL A 6 50.78 -7.11 27.23
C VAL A 6 52.10 -6.45 27.65
N PHE A 7 52.33 -5.26 27.12
CA PHE A 7 53.11 -4.17 27.72
C PHE A 7 52.20 -2.95 27.46
N GLY A 8 51.64 -2.21 28.41
CA GLY A 8 52.10 -1.86 29.74
C GLY A 8 52.68 -0.44 29.71
N GLY A 9 51.82 0.59 29.70
CA GLY A 9 52.28 1.99 29.70
C GLY A 9 51.18 3.05 29.78
N THR A 10 50.80 3.39 31.02
CA THR A 10 50.27 4.67 31.52
C THR A 10 48.88 5.18 31.10
N VAL A 11 48.12 5.45 32.17
CA VAL A 11 46.76 5.96 32.26
C VAL A 11 46.68 7.50 32.19
N VAL A 12 45.51 7.98 31.77
CA VAL A 12 44.86 9.30 32.01
C VAL A 12 45.37 10.55 31.26
N ALA A 13 44.69 10.89 30.18
CA ALA A 13 44.21 12.26 29.95
C ALA A 13 42.81 12.19 29.33
N ALA A 14 41.84 12.78 30.03
CA ALA A 14 40.44 12.82 29.68
C ALA A 14 40.17 13.69 28.44
N GLY A 15 39.11 13.34 27.70
CA GLY A 15 38.39 14.29 26.85
C GLY A 15 38.61 14.15 25.33
N ALA A 16 37.84 13.25 24.72
CA ALA A 16 37.06 13.52 23.51
C ALA A 16 36.31 12.23 23.15
N ALA A 17 35.02 12.23 23.44
CA ALA A 17 34.12 11.10 23.30
C ALA A 17 34.12 10.54 21.86
N MET A 18 34.17 9.21 21.78
CA MET A 18 33.59 8.46 20.68
C MET A 18 32.13 8.88 20.53
N SER A 19 31.77 9.49 19.40
CA SER A 19 30.38 9.61 18.94
C SER A 19 30.38 10.07 17.48
N ALA A 20 30.87 9.23 16.57
CA ALA A 20 30.37 9.25 15.20
C ALA A 20 28.95 8.67 15.23
N ALA A 21 28.03 9.35 15.90
CA ALA A 21 26.62 9.03 15.84
C ALA A 21 26.16 9.46 14.43
N LEU A 22 25.96 8.47 13.55
CA LEU A 22 25.20 8.63 12.32
C LEU A 22 23.73 8.91 12.69
N VAL A 23 23.45 10.08 13.27
CA VAL A 23 22.11 10.51 13.60
C VAL A 23 21.35 10.76 12.30
N GLY A 24 20.50 9.79 11.94
CA GLY A 24 19.21 10.08 11.34
C GLY A 24 19.17 10.36 9.84
N ALA A 25 19.88 9.60 9.00
CA ALA A 25 19.37 9.40 7.64
C ALA A 25 18.13 8.51 7.76
N GLY A 26 16.98 9.11 8.06
CA GLY A 26 15.70 8.42 7.97
C GLY A 26 15.57 7.84 6.57
N VAL A 27 15.36 6.53 6.48
CA VAL A 27 15.11 5.88 5.19
C VAL A 27 13.85 6.52 4.65
N ALA A 28 13.92 7.18 3.49
CA ALA A 28 12.73 7.68 2.82
C ALA A 28 11.93 6.45 2.33
N VAL A 29 11.01 5.98 3.16
CA VAL A 29 10.08 4.92 2.78
C VAL A 29 9.03 5.57 1.88
N ALA A 30 9.01 5.20 0.60
CA ALA A 30 7.95 5.61 -0.30
C ALA A 30 6.61 5.06 0.22
N ALA A 31 5.51 5.77 -0.03
CA ALA A 31 4.20 5.19 0.23
C ALA A 31 4.05 3.89 -0.57
N PRO A 32 3.41 2.85 -0.01
CA PRO A 32 3.22 1.59 -0.71
C PRO A 32 2.40 1.79 -2.00
N ASP A 33 2.72 1.00 -3.02
CA ASP A 33 2.05 1.05 -4.32
C ASP A 33 0.71 0.29 -4.25
N VAL A 34 -0.31 1.01 -3.79
CA VAL A 34 -1.67 0.48 -3.58
C VAL A 34 -2.69 1.05 -4.56
N VAL A 35 -2.25 1.79 -5.58
CA VAL A 35 -3.15 2.35 -6.59
C VAL A 35 -3.79 1.22 -7.40
N GLY A 36 -5.11 1.30 -7.60
CA GLY A 36 -5.91 0.28 -8.28
C GLY A 36 -6.48 -0.79 -7.35
N GLN A 37 -6.05 -0.88 -6.09
CA GLN A 37 -6.61 -1.80 -5.11
C GLN A 37 -7.92 -1.27 -4.50
N THR A 38 -8.71 -2.16 -3.90
CA THR A 38 -9.83 -1.76 -3.02
C THR A 38 -9.27 -1.07 -1.77
N TYR A 39 -10.05 -0.19 -1.14
CA TYR A 39 -9.62 0.48 0.08
C TYR A 39 -9.36 -0.52 1.21
N SER A 40 -10.12 -1.61 1.32
CA SER A 40 -9.86 -2.65 2.33
C SER A 40 -8.50 -3.33 2.13
N ASP A 41 -8.14 -3.67 0.90
CA ASP A 41 -6.86 -4.32 0.60
C ASP A 41 -5.71 -3.33 0.80
N ALA A 42 -5.87 -2.10 0.32
CA ALA A 42 -4.90 -1.03 0.48
C ALA A 42 -4.67 -0.67 1.96
N ALA A 43 -5.73 -0.61 2.77
CA ALA A 43 -5.62 -0.34 4.20
C ALA A 43 -4.81 -1.43 4.90
N THR A 44 -5.09 -2.70 4.58
CA THR A 44 -4.33 -3.84 5.11
C THR A 44 -2.87 -3.78 4.69
N ALA A 45 -2.57 -3.54 3.42
CA ALA A 45 -1.21 -3.43 2.91
C ALA A 45 -0.43 -2.27 3.56
N ILE A 46 -1.08 -1.12 3.77
CA ILE A 46 -0.48 0.02 4.46
C ILE A 46 -0.17 -0.32 5.93
N GLU A 47 -1.09 -1.00 6.62
CA GLU A 47 -0.92 -1.40 8.02
C GLU A 47 0.17 -2.46 8.20
N ASP A 48 0.25 -3.43 7.29
CA ASP A 48 1.29 -4.47 7.26
C ASP A 48 2.70 -3.88 7.06
N ASP A 49 2.80 -2.79 6.29
CA ASP A 49 4.04 -2.01 6.11
C ASP A 49 4.33 -1.07 7.30
N GLY A 50 3.50 -1.09 8.35
CA GLY A 50 3.65 -0.28 9.56
C GLY A 50 3.15 1.16 9.43
N GLY A 51 2.42 1.45 8.35
CA GLY A 51 1.76 2.73 8.12
C GLY A 51 0.37 2.81 8.76
N THR A 52 -0.24 3.99 8.70
CA THR A 52 -1.63 4.22 9.09
C THR A 52 -2.40 4.82 7.91
N PRO A 53 -3.40 4.11 7.35
CA PRO A 53 -4.17 4.61 6.23
C PRO A 53 -5.10 5.75 6.68
N LYS A 54 -5.17 6.81 5.88
CA LYS A 54 -6.12 7.92 6.03
C LYS A 54 -6.70 8.33 4.69
N ILE A 55 -8.02 8.42 4.63
CA ILE A 55 -8.72 8.89 3.43
C ILE A 55 -8.58 10.40 3.37
N ALA A 56 -7.92 10.90 2.32
CA ALA A 56 -7.76 12.33 2.07
C ALA A 56 -8.90 12.89 1.23
N VAL A 57 -9.30 12.18 0.18
CA VAL A 57 -10.36 12.60 -0.74
C VAL A 57 -11.14 11.39 -1.21
N THR A 58 -12.47 11.54 -1.28
CA THR A 58 -13.37 10.57 -1.89
C THR A 58 -14.16 11.22 -3.00
N VAL A 59 -14.22 10.57 -4.16
CA VAL A 59 -15.06 10.95 -5.29
C VAL A 59 -16.06 9.83 -5.54
N GLY A 60 -17.33 10.16 -5.76
CA GLY A 60 -18.39 9.18 -6.01
C GLY A 60 -19.06 8.64 -4.74
N SER A 61 -20.09 7.82 -4.93
CA SER A 61 -20.91 7.30 -3.82
C SER A 61 -21.69 6.02 -4.14
N LYS A 62 -21.33 5.32 -5.22
CA LYS A 62 -22.03 4.11 -5.68
C LYS A 62 -21.56 2.85 -4.96
N LEU A 63 -20.31 2.81 -4.55
CA LEU A 63 -19.70 1.72 -3.82
C LEU A 63 -19.70 1.98 -2.31
N SER A 64 -19.60 0.89 -1.53
CA SER A 64 -19.28 1.00 -0.12
C SER A 64 -17.82 1.46 0.05
N GLN A 65 -17.48 2.10 1.17
CA GLN A 65 -16.13 2.67 1.35
C GLN A 65 -15.00 1.64 1.22
N SER A 66 -15.21 0.40 1.68
CA SER A 66 -14.22 -0.68 1.55
C SER A 66 -13.91 -1.02 0.10
N ASP A 67 -14.91 -0.89 -0.76
CA ASP A 67 -14.82 -1.34 -2.15
C ASP A 67 -14.36 -0.21 -3.08
N CYS A 68 -14.19 1.01 -2.56
CA CYS A 68 -13.72 2.13 -3.37
C CYS A 68 -12.27 1.90 -3.81
N ILE A 69 -11.99 2.24 -5.07
CA ILE A 69 -10.69 2.03 -5.67
C ILE A 69 -9.74 3.15 -5.29
N VAL A 70 -8.54 2.81 -4.83
CA VAL A 70 -7.49 3.80 -4.57
C VAL A 70 -6.97 4.35 -5.91
N THR A 71 -7.05 5.65 -6.08
CA THR A 71 -6.59 6.37 -7.28
C THR A 71 -5.27 7.10 -7.07
N ASN A 72 -4.91 7.36 -5.81
CA ASN A 72 -3.62 7.93 -5.45
C ASN A 72 -3.28 7.57 -3.99
N ALA A 73 -2.00 7.35 -3.71
CA ALA A 73 -1.48 7.11 -2.36
C ALA A 73 -0.17 7.88 -2.15
N TRP A 74 -0.02 8.52 -1.00
CA TRP A 74 1.17 9.28 -0.66
C TRP A 74 1.37 9.42 0.84
N ASN A 75 2.61 9.59 1.28
CA ASN A 75 2.90 9.84 2.68
C ASN A 75 2.40 11.24 3.08
N ALA A 76 1.80 11.33 4.27
CA ALA A 76 1.45 12.62 4.83
C ALA A 76 2.71 13.50 4.96
N PRO A 77 2.63 14.80 4.62
CA PRO A 77 3.71 15.73 4.89
C PRO A 77 4.03 15.73 6.38
N THR A 78 5.33 15.72 6.71
CA THR A 78 5.80 15.60 8.09
C THR A 78 5.51 16.88 8.89
N PHE A 79 4.43 16.83 9.65
CA PHE A 79 4.14 17.72 10.78
C PHE A 79 4.17 16.91 12.09
N GLU A 80 4.25 17.57 13.25
CA GLU A 80 4.14 16.88 14.55
C GLU A 80 2.94 15.90 14.52
N HIS A 81 3.19 14.62 14.81
CA HIS A 81 2.20 13.52 14.83
C HIS A 81 1.74 12.89 13.49
N THR A 82 2.39 13.17 12.36
CA THR A 82 2.03 12.55 11.05
C THR A 82 2.94 11.41 10.61
N GLY A 83 3.95 11.05 11.42
CA GLY A 83 4.88 9.98 11.10
C GLY A 83 4.15 8.66 10.83
N GLY A 84 4.36 8.08 9.65
CA GLY A 84 3.76 6.81 9.24
C GLY A 84 2.34 6.92 8.67
N VAL A 85 1.75 8.12 8.55
CA VAL A 85 0.43 8.25 7.92
C VAL A 85 0.55 8.19 6.39
N VAL A 86 -0.20 7.28 5.78
CA VAL A 86 -0.37 7.19 4.32
C VAL A 86 -1.74 7.71 3.96
N MET A 87 -1.78 8.77 3.15
CA MET A 87 -2.99 9.37 2.64
C MET A 87 -3.39 8.71 1.33
N VAL A 88 -4.67 8.38 1.19
CA VAL A 88 -5.24 7.77 -0.02
C VAL A 88 -6.38 8.61 -0.59
N SER A 89 -6.48 8.63 -1.92
CA SER A 89 -7.62 9.18 -2.64
C SER A 89 -8.45 8.06 -3.26
N LEU A 90 -9.77 8.11 -3.06
CA LEU A 90 -10.69 7.04 -3.41
C LEU A 90 -11.63 7.45 -4.55
N ASN A 91 -11.89 6.51 -5.46
CA ASN A 91 -13.00 6.51 -6.41
C ASN A 91 -14.05 5.48 -5.97
N CYS A 92 -15.23 5.96 -5.61
CA CYS A 92 -16.38 5.18 -5.16
C CYS A 92 -17.49 5.10 -6.21
N ASP A 93 -17.24 5.45 -7.47
CA ASP A 93 -18.22 5.34 -8.54
C ASP A 93 -18.24 3.94 -9.19
N GLY A 94 -17.11 3.25 -9.22
CA GLY A 94 -16.89 2.00 -9.94
C GLY A 94 -15.44 1.90 -10.42
N ASP A 95 -14.95 0.68 -10.63
CA ASP A 95 -13.61 0.40 -11.17
C ASP A 95 -13.49 0.86 -12.63
N HIS A 96 -14.47 0.52 -13.48
CA HIS A 96 -14.58 0.94 -14.86
C HIS A 96 -16.00 1.42 -15.19
N ALA A 97 -16.11 2.28 -16.20
CA ALA A 97 -17.40 2.78 -16.65
C ALA A 97 -18.19 1.68 -17.37
N THR A 98 -19.44 1.47 -16.95
CA THR A 98 -20.42 0.62 -17.63
C THR A 98 -21.56 1.46 -18.20
N ALA A 99 -22.56 0.83 -18.83
CA ALA A 99 -23.71 1.54 -19.37
C ALA A 99 -24.51 2.30 -18.30
N THR A 100 -24.50 1.84 -17.04
CA THR A 100 -25.31 2.40 -15.95
C THR A 100 -24.49 2.88 -14.76
N THR A 101 -23.19 2.59 -14.73
CA THR A 101 -22.32 2.88 -13.59
C THR A 101 -21.12 3.72 -14.04
N PRO A 102 -20.89 4.90 -13.45
CA PRO A 102 -19.69 5.68 -13.72
C PRO A 102 -18.43 4.95 -13.24
N GLY A 103 -17.26 5.28 -13.81
CA GLY A 103 -15.99 4.65 -13.44
C GLY A 103 -14.86 5.03 -14.40
N ALA A 104 -13.70 4.38 -14.29
CA ALA A 104 -12.59 4.64 -15.21
C ALA A 104 -12.99 4.29 -16.65
N SER A 105 -12.78 5.22 -17.59
CA SER A 105 -13.11 4.96 -18.99
C SER A 105 -12.26 3.81 -19.53
N VAL A 106 -12.87 2.87 -20.27
CA VAL A 106 -12.16 1.78 -20.98
C VAL A 106 -11.19 2.28 -22.07
N ALA A 107 -11.24 3.56 -22.40
CA ALA A 107 -10.24 4.22 -23.24
C ALA A 107 -8.92 4.50 -22.49
N SER A 108 -8.92 4.51 -21.16
CA SER A 108 -7.74 4.70 -20.32
C SER A 108 -7.07 3.35 -19.97
N PRO A 109 -5.77 3.33 -19.62
CA PRO A 109 -5.10 2.11 -19.16
C PRO A 109 -5.83 1.45 -17.96
N ALA A 110 -6.14 2.22 -16.92
CA ALA A 110 -6.82 1.72 -15.72
C ALA A 110 -8.20 1.12 -16.04
N GLY A 111 -8.99 1.78 -16.90
CA GLY A 111 -10.30 1.24 -17.29
C GLY A 111 -10.21 -0.02 -18.17
N ARG A 112 -9.11 -0.23 -18.91
CA ARG A 112 -8.88 -1.48 -19.64
C ARG A 112 -8.50 -2.62 -18.71
N GLU A 113 -7.59 -2.38 -17.78
CA GLU A 113 -7.19 -3.39 -16.79
C GLU A 113 -8.37 -3.82 -15.92
N ALA A 114 -9.14 -2.86 -15.41
CA ALA A 114 -10.36 -3.13 -14.62
C ALA A 114 -11.39 -3.94 -15.43
N LYS A 115 -11.65 -3.56 -16.70
CA LYS A 115 -12.55 -4.34 -17.56
C LYS A 115 -12.03 -5.76 -17.82
N ALA A 116 -10.74 -5.93 -18.09
CA ALA A 116 -10.17 -7.25 -18.33
C ALA A 116 -10.32 -8.16 -17.10
N ALA A 117 -10.00 -7.63 -15.91
CA ALA A 117 -10.19 -8.36 -14.65
C ALA A 117 -11.66 -8.73 -14.39
N ALA A 118 -12.59 -7.82 -14.68
CA ALA A 118 -14.03 -8.08 -14.57
C ALA A 118 -14.50 -9.17 -15.54
N ASP A 119 -14.05 -9.14 -16.79
CA ASP A 119 -14.39 -10.14 -17.80
C ASP A 119 -13.84 -11.54 -17.41
N GLU A 120 -12.61 -11.60 -16.87
CA GLU A 120 -12.02 -12.84 -16.34
C GLU A 120 -12.81 -13.40 -15.14
N ALA A 121 -13.18 -12.54 -14.19
CA ALA A 121 -13.96 -12.93 -13.02
C ALA A 121 -15.36 -13.43 -13.40
N GLN A 122 -15.98 -12.85 -14.44
CA GLN A 122 -17.26 -13.33 -14.97
C GLN A 122 -17.12 -14.69 -15.65
N ALA A 123 -16.09 -14.88 -16.49
CA ALA A 123 -15.83 -16.16 -17.14
C ALA A 123 -15.55 -17.28 -16.12
N ALA A 124 -14.90 -16.98 -15.00
CA ALA A 124 -14.68 -17.94 -13.92
C ALA A 124 -16.00 -18.32 -13.21
N GLN A 125 -16.86 -17.34 -12.92
CA GLN A 125 -18.17 -17.59 -12.32
C GLN A 125 -19.10 -18.40 -13.23
N GLU A 126 -19.08 -18.14 -14.54
CA GLU A 126 -19.86 -18.91 -15.51
C GLU A 126 -19.41 -20.38 -15.56
N GLN A 127 -18.11 -20.65 -15.45
CA GLN A 127 -17.57 -22.01 -15.38
C GLN A 127 -17.99 -22.72 -14.09
N GLU A 128 -17.89 -22.04 -12.94
CA GLU A 128 -18.33 -22.60 -11.65
C GLU A 128 -19.83 -22.93 -11.67
N LEU A 129 -20.65 -22.04 -12.22
CA LEU A 129 -22.10 -22.26 -12.31
C LEU A 129 -22.46 -23.39 -13.28
N ALA A 130 -21.69 -23.56 -14.36
CA ALA A 130 -21.85 -24.66 -15.29
C ALA A 130 -21.48 -26.02 -14.66
N GLU A 131 -20.41 -26.09 -13.87
CA GLU A 131 -19.98 -27.29 -13.14
C GLU A 131 -21.02 -27.70 -12.08
N VAL A 132 -21.59 -26.74 -11.36
CA VAL A 132 -22.68 -27.00 -10.38
C VAL A 132 -23.99 -27.41 -11.06
N SER A 133 -24.21 -27.00 -12.32
CA SER A 133 -25.45 -27.25 -13.06
C SER A 133 -25.44 -28.53 -13.92
N THR A 134 -24.33 -29.25 -14.02
CA THR A 134 -24.29 -30.60 -14.60
C THR A 134 -24.51 -31.63 -13.49
N PRO A 135 -25.71 -32.24 -13.35
CA PRO A 135 -25.89 -33.36 -12.44
C PRO A 135 -24.99 -34.51 -12.93
N ASP A 136 -24.20 -35.10 -12.03
CA ASP A 136 -23.50 -36.36 -12.30
C ASP A 136 -24.52 -37.41 -12.82
N GLU A 137 -24.47 -37.72 -14.12
CA GLU A 137 -25.17 -38.87 -14.71
C GLU A 137 -24.40 -40.19 -14.47
#